data_AF-A0A2M4AQM6-F1
#
_entry.id   AF-A0A2M4AQM6-F1
#
_cell.length_a   1.000
_cell.length_b   1.000
_cell.length_c   1.000
_cell.angle_alpha   90.00
_cell.angle_beta   90.00
_cell.angle_gamma   90.00
#
_symmetry.space_group_name_H-M   'P 1'
#
loop_
_entity.id
_entity.type
_entity.pdbx_description
1 polymer ?
#
loop_
_entity_poly.entity_id
_entity_poly.type
_entity_poly.pdbx_seq_one_letter_code
_entity_poly.pdbx_strand_id
1 'polypeptide(L)'
;LFVLGIDTLDRDALSEDFVRNVPSRLQRLPYWNNGRNHIIFNLYSGTWPDYNENGLGFDTGQAILAKASMSIQSLRPGFDVSIPLFHKQFPLRGGNTGFVISNNFPANKKYLLAFKGKRYVHGIGSETRNSLFHLHNARDLVLVTTCKHGKSWRELQDARCDEDNREYDRYDYETLLQNSTFCLVPRGRRLGSFRFLEALQAGCIPVLLSNSWVLPFQSKIDWKQAAIWADERLLLQVPDIVRSISASRILALRQQTQVLWERYFSSIEKIVFTTFEIIRERLPDYPHRNGLTWNTSPGALLTVPTFSDTPRRFPFLLDTLAYAPGLNYTAVIFVQIGTQLTPNTALYKLVKSITKSQYVDKILILWASDRAIPTRKRWPSTGHIPMHIISGSTSEDRPSISQRFYPHEHIETDAVLSLDEDAILNTDELDFAHQVWRDFPDRIVGYPARAHFWDDSKNAWGYTSKWTNYYSIVLTGAAFYHRYYNYLYTNWLSYLLLKTVQQSSNCEDILMNLLVSHVTRKPPIKVTQRKGYKDRESGRSPWNDPDHFIQRQSCLNTFAAVFG
;
A
#
# COMPACT_ATOMS: atom_id res chain seq x y z
N LEU A 1 -2.88 15.66 17.85
CA LEU A 1 -4.26 15.27 17.43
C LEU A 1 -4.66 14.06 18.26
N PHE A 2 -5.79 14.12 18.96
CA PHE A 2 -6.34 13.04 19.78
C PHE A 2 -7.44 12.32 19.01
N VAL A 3 -7.41 10.98 19.00
CA VAL A 3 -8.54 10.16 18.55
C VAL A 3 -9.49 10.03 19.73
N LEU A 4 -10.79 10.29 19.51
CA LEU A 4 -11.78 10.18 20.58
C LEU A 4 -11.83 8.74 21.11
N GLY A 5 -11.53 8.55 22.40
CA GLY A 5 -11.55 7.24 23.08
C GLY A 5 -12.96 6.73 23.42
N ILE A 6 -14.00 7.34 22.88
CA ILE A 6 -15.40 6.92 23.01
C ILE A 6 -15.84 6.40 21.64
N ASP A 7 -16.35 5.17 21.60
CA ASP A 7 -16.87 4.61 20.35
C ASP A 7 -18.09 5.41 19.87
N THR A 8 -17.92 6.00 18.70
CA THR A 8 -18.91 6.83 18.00
C THR A 8 -19.10 6.36 16.55
N LEU A 9 -18.55 5.18 16.21
CA LEU A 9 -18.68 4.59 14.87
C LEU A 9 -20.14 4.32 14.53
N ASP A 10 -20.91 3.85 15.50
CA ASP A 10 -22.34 3.60 15.36
C ASP A 10 -23.17 4.53 16.25
N ARG A 11 -23.97 5.38 15.60
CA ARG A 11 -24.96 6.28 16.21
C ARG A 11 -26.39 5.87 15.87
N ASP A 12 -26.61 4.63 15.45
CA ASP A 12 -27.92 4.01 15.39
C ASP A 12 -28.37 3.61 16.81
N ALA A 13 -29.44 4.23 17.33
CA ALA A 13 -29.92 3.97 18.70
C ALA A 13 -30.46 2.53 18.91
N LEU A 14 -30.73 1.79 17.84
CA LEU A 14 -31.16 0.38 17.87
C LEU A 14 -29.97 -0.59 17.78
N SER A 15 -28.77 -0.09 17.52
CA SER A 15 -27.56 -0.91 17.45
C SER A 15 -27.09 -1.35 18.83
N GLU A 16 -26.63 -2.59 18.93
CA GLU A 16 -25.95 -3.10 20.14
C GLU A 16 -24.62 -2.36 20.39
N ASP A 17 -24.01 -1.81 19.35
CA ASP A 17 -22.76 -1.05 19.42
C ASP A 17 -23.00 0.43 19.81
N PHE A 18 -24.24 0.85 20.06
CA PHE A 18 -24.58 2.24 20.40
C PHE A 18 -24.12 2.65 21.80
N VAL A 19 -23.16 3.58 21.87
CA VAL A 19 -22.72 4.16 23.15
C VAL A 19 -23.68 5.26 23.62
N ARG A 20 -24.27 5.06 24.81
CA ARG A 20 -25.14 6.05 25.47
C ARG A 20 -24.35 7.08 26.27
N ASN A 21 -24.99 8.22 26.55
CA ASN A 21 -24.47 9.29 27.42
C ASN A 21 -23.12 9.86 26.94
N VAL A 22 -22.91 9.95 25.62
CA VAL A 22 -21.69 10.54 25.05
C VAL A 22 -21.42 11.96 25.58
N PRO A 23 -22.41 12.88 25.69
CA PRO A 23 -22.16 14.22 26.21
C PRO A 23 -21.53 14.25 27.61
N SER A 24 -22.03 13.44 28.55
CA SER A 24 -21.49 13.42 29.91
C SER A 24 -20.14 12.70 29.98
N ARG A 25 -19.88 11.74 29.09
CA ARG A 25 -18.56 11.12 28.96
C ARG A 25 -17.52 12.08 28.39
N LEU A 26 -17.88 12.90 27.40
CA LEU A 26 -16.98 13.92 26.83
C LEU A 26 -16.52 14.93 27.88
N GLN A 27 -17.42 15.37 28.77
CA GLN A 27 -17.09 16.29 29.87
C GLN A 27 -16.07 15.71 30.86
N ARG A 28 -15.97 14.39 30.96
CA ARG A 28 -15.02 13.70 31.85
C ARG A 28 -13.66 13.47 31.20
N LEU A 29 -13.53 13.71 29.89
CA LEU A 29 -12.26 13.53 29.20
C LEU A 29 -11.35 14.73 29.52
N PRO A 30 -10.15 14.50 30.07
CA PRO A 30 -9.27 15.59 30.53
C PRO A 30 -8.83 16.52 29.39
N TYR A 31 -8.81 16.03 28.15
CA TYR A 31 -8.30 16.76 27.00
C TYR A 31 -9.37 17.24 26.02
N TRP A 32 -10.66 16.91 26.20
CA TRP A 32 -11.71 17.16 25.19
C TRP A 32 -11.70 18.59 24.65
N ASN A 33 -11.50 19.59 25.53
CA ASN A 33 -11.31 21.01 25.17
C ASN A 33 -12.23 21.48 24.03
N ASN A 34 -13.53 21.20 24.18
CA ASN A 34 -14.56 21.47 23.18
C ASN A 34 -14.21 20.95 21.76
N GLY A 35 -13.67 19.74 21.66
CA GLY A 35 -13.25 19.10 20.42
C GLY A 35 -11.94 19.63 19.82
N ARG A 36 -11.28 20.63 20.40
CA ARG A 36 -10.00 21.14 19.85
C ARG A 36 -8.96 20.02 19.81
N ASN A 37 -8.25 19.92 18.69
CA ASN A 37 -7.27 18.86 18.43
C ASN A 37 -7.84 17.43 18.49
N HIS A 38 -9.17 17.23 18.37
CA HIS A 38 -9.79 15.91 18.33
C HIS A 38 -10.21 15.52 16.92
N ILE A 39 -10.22 14.20 16.66
CA ILE A 39 -10.88 13.58 15.51
C ILE A 39 -11.91 12.57 16.00
N ILE A 40 -13.07 12.57 15.34
CA ILE A 40 -14.17 11.65 15.58
C ILE A 40 -14.41 10.83 14.32
N PHE A 41 -14.48 9.51 14.47
CA PHE A 41 -14.85 8.60 13.39
C PHE A 41 -16.32 8.21 13.52
N ASN A 42 -17.07 8.28 12.42
CA ASN A 42 -18.45 7.82 12.37
C ASN A 42 -18.75 7.08 11.06
N LEU A 43 -19.35 5.89 11.15
CA LEU A 43 -19.75 5.09 9.99
C LEU A 43 -21.27 5.13 9.79
N TYR A 44 -22.01 5.01 10.89
CA TYR A 44 -23.46 4.91 10.88
C TYR A 44 -24.07 6.07 11.66
N SER A 45 -24.77 6.97 10.97
CA SER A 45 -25.49 8.08 11.60
C SER A 45 -26.99 7.81 11.63
N GLY A 46 -27.56 7.63 12.83
CA GLY A 46 -29.00 7.45 13.06
C GLY A 46 -29.60 6.17 12.47
N THR A 47 -30.92 6.05 12.54
CA THR A 47 -31.68 4.88 12.05
C THR A 47 -33.03 5.32 11.55
N TRP A 48 -33.77 4.44 10.88
CA TRP A 48 -35.12 4.81 10.43
C TRP A 48 -36.03 5.13 11.64
N PRO A 49 -36.88 6.18 11.60
CA PRO A 49 -37.09 7.12 10.49
C PRO A 49 -36.08 8.28 10.46
N ASP A 50 -35.38 8.53 11.57
CA ASP A 50 -34.50 9.68 11.77
C ASP A 50 -33.02 9.37 11.50
N TYR A 51 -32.64 9.45 10.22
CA TYR A 51 -31.23 9.44 9.85
C TYR A 51 -30.60 10.78 10.25
N ASN A 52 -29.67 10.75 11.21
CA ASN A 52 -29.00 11.95 11.68
C ASN A 52 -27.91 12.37 10.68
N GLU A 53 -28.32 12.88 9.52
CA GLU A 53 -27.40 13.30 8.45
C GLU A 53 -26.55 14.50 8.89
N ASN A 54 -27.10 15.37 9.74
CA ASN A 54 -26.50 16.64 10.14
C ASN A 54 -25.77 16.61 11.49
N GLY A 55 -25.75 15.48 12.21
CA GLY A 55 -25.11 15.38 13.52
C GLY A 55 -24.92 13.95 14.02
N LEU A 56 -24.37 13.80 15.24
CA LEU A 56 -24.09 12.50 15.88
C LEU A 56 -24.95 12.24 17.14
N GLY A 57 -25.89 13.14 17.43
CA GLY A 57 -26.67 13.13 18.67
C GLY A 57 -25.91 13.70 19.88
N PHE A 58 -24.82 14.43 19.65
CA PHE A 58 -24.06 15.19 20.64
C PHE A 58 -23.27 16.31 19.94
N ASP A 59 -22.82 17.31 20.71
CA ASP A 59 -22.00 18.41 20.20
C ASP A 59 -20.55 17.94 19.98
N THR A 60 -20.07 18.02 18.74
CA THR A 60 -18.70 17.67 18.37
C THR A 60 -17.70 18.81 18.63
N GLY A 61 -18.19 20.00 18.96
CA GLY A 61 -17.38 21.20 19.09
C GLY A 61 -16.51 21.44 17.86
N GLN A 62 -15.22 21.67 18.09
CA GLN A 62 -14.21 21.91 17.06
C GLN A 62 -13.46 20.64 16.63
N ALA A 63 -14.00 19.45 16.89
CA ALA A 63 -13.38 18.20 16.44
C ALA A 63 -13.52 18.03 14.93
N ILE A 64 -12.49 17.47 14.28
CA ILE A 64 -12.55 17.02 12.89
C ILE A 64 -13.49 15.81 12.81
N LEU A 65 -14.42 15.82 11.87
CA LEU A 65 -15.31 14.70 11.63
C LEU A 65 -14.81 13.87 10.44
N ALA A 66 -14.38 12.64 10.70
CA ALA A 66 -14.12 11.61 9.71
C ALA A 66 -15.36 10.72 9.59
N LYS A 67 -16.25 11.03 8.65
CA LYS A 67 -17.60 10.42 8.58
C LYS A 67 -17.91 9.79 7.23
N ALA A 68 -18.53 8.61 7.27
CA ALA A 68 -19.09 7.96 6.09
C ALA A 68 -20.44 8.59 5.70
N SER A 69 -20.79 8.49 4.42
CA SER A 69 -22.03 9.07 3.88
C SER A 69 -22.15 10.59 4.11
N MET A 70 -21.03 11.31 4.05
CA MET A 70 -20.98 12.75 4.25
C MET A 70 -21.75 13.51 3.14
N SER A 71 -22.61 14.46 3.52
CA SER A 71 -23.32 15.34 2.58
C SER A 71 -22.49 16.59 2.28
N ILE A 72 -22.59 17.10 1.05
CA ILE A 72 -22.04 18.42 0.70
C ILE A 72 -22.61 19.55 1.57
N GLN A 73 -23.82 19.35 2.13
CA GLN A 73 -24.48 20.35 2.97
C GLN A 73 -23.94 20.37 4.42
N SER A 74 -23.39 19.25 4.89
CA SER A 74 -22.90 19.08 6.27
C SER A 74 -21.37 19.13 6.37
N LEU A 75 -20.65 18.87 5.28
CA LEU A 75 -19.19 18.87 5.25
C LEU A 75 -18.65 20.29 5.51
N ARG A 76 -17.72 20.44 6.45
CA ARG A 76 -16.87 21.64 6.53
C ARG A 76 -15.67 21.49 5.58
N PRO A 77 -15.63 22.20 4.43
CA PRO A 77 -14.59 21.99 3.42
C PRO A 77 -13.21 22.31 3.98
N GLY A 78 -12.22 21.49 3.66
CA GLY A 78 -10.85 21.64 4.20
C GLY A 78 -10.70 21.27 5.68
N PHE A 79 -11.79 20.97 6.40
CA PHE A 79 -11.77 20.66 7.82
C PHE A 79 -12.22 19.22 8.11
N ASP A 80 -13.35 18.78 7.57
CA ASP A 80 -13.82 17.40 7.74
C ASP A 80 -13.20 16.44 6.70
N VAL A 81 -13.38 15.14 6.91
CA VAL A 81 -12.91 14.09 6.00
C VAL A 81 -14.05 13.12 5.70
N SER A 82 -14.41 12.97 4.43
CA SER A 82 -15.31 11.90 4.01
C SER A 82 -14.54 10.58 3.93
N ILE A 83 -15.06 9.53 4.57
CA ILE A 83 -14.47 8.18 4.59
C ILE A 83 -15.47 7.17 3.99
N PRO A 84 -15.03 5.99 3.52
CA PRO A 84 -15.97 5.01 2.97
C PRO A 84 -16.76 4.32 4.07
N LEU A 85 -17.91 3.76 3.69
CA LEU A 85 -18.70 2.88 4.54
C LEU A 85 -18.23 1.44 4.36
N PHE A 86 -17.90 0.74 5.45
CA PHE A 86 -17.46 -0.66 5.46
C PHE A 86 -18.16 -1.45 6.57
N HIS A 87 -18.32 -2.77 6.37
CA HIS A 87 -19.04 -3.65 7.29
C HIS A 87 -18.15 -4.09 8.47
N LYS A 88 -18.75 -4.67 9.52
CA LYS A 88 -18.05 -5.04 10.78
C LYS A 88 -16.91 -6.05 10.57
N GLN A 89 -17.03 -6.93 9.58
CA GLN A 89 -16.03 -7.95 9.22
C GLN A 89 -14.99 -7.45 8.20
N PHE A 90 -14.91 -6.13 7.94
CA PHE A 90 -13.93 -5.61 6.98
C PHE A 90 -12.50 -5.83 7.50
N PRO A 91 -11.52 -6.20 6.63
CA PRO A 91 -10.18 -6.54 7.09
C PRO A 91 -9.49 -5.38 7.83
N LEU A 92 -8.92 -5.68 9.00
CA LEU A 92 -8.14 -4.72 9.77
C LEU A 92 -6.84 -4.34 9.05
N ARG A 93 -6.12 -5.35 8.54
CA ARG A 93 -4.84 -5.25 7.81
C ARG A 93 -4.82 -6.20 6.62
N GLY A 94 -3.93 -5.94 5.66
CA GLY A 94 -3.64 -6.87 4.56
C GLY A 94 -4.86 -7.31 3.74
N GLY A 95 -5.94 -6.51 3.72
CA GLY A 95 -7.21 -7.00 3.19
C GLY A 95 -7.15 -7.33 1.71
N ASN A 96 -8.11 -8.14 1.28
CA ASN A 96 -8.13 -8.84 0.00
C ASN A 96 -7.66 -7.99 -1.17
N THR A 97 -6.83 -8.59 -2.02
CA THR A 97 -6.45 -7.99 -3.31
C THR A 97 -7.70 -7.70 -4.14
N GLY A 98 -7.59 -6.73 -5.03
CA GLY A 98 -8.63 -6.50 -6.02
C GLY A 98 -8.76 -7.74 -6.93
N PHE A 99 -9.96 -7.99 -7.43
CA PHE A 99 -10.24 -9.19 -8.24
C PHE A 99 -9.68 -9.08 -9.67
N VAL A 100 -9.12 -7.93 -10.06
CA VAL A 100 -8.45 -7.78 -11.35
C VAL A 100 -6.99 -8.19 -11.20
N ILE A 101 -6.75 -9.49 -11.29
CA ILE A 101 -5.41 -10.10 -11.09
C ILE A 101 -4.53 -9.97 -12.35
N SER A 102 -5.11 -9.67 -13.52
CA SER A 102 -4.38 -9.50 -14.78
C SER A 102 -5.02 -8.44 -15.69
N ASN A 103 -4.18 -7.79 -16.52
CA ASN A 103 -4.59 -6.85 -17.57
C ASN A 103 -5.22 -7.59 -18.78
N ASN A 104 -6.21 -8.44 -18.53
CA ASN A 104 -6.96 -9.11 -19.60
C ASN A 104 -7.94 -8.11 -20.21
N PHE A 105 -7.42 -7.25 -21.10
CA PHE A 105 -8.21 -6.29 -21.85
C PHE A 105 -8.16 -6.57 -23.36
N PRO A 106 -9.30 -6.49 -24.07
CA PRO A 106 -10.67 -6.33 -23.56
C PRO A 106 -11.27 -7.70 -23.22
N ALA A 107 -11.37 -8.04 -21.93
CA ALA A 107 -12.36 -9.03 -21.52
C ALA A 107 -13.73 -8.34 -21.58
N ASN A 108 -14.47 -8.54 -22.68
CA ASN A 108 -15.90 -8.22 -22.71
C ASN A 108 -16.57 -8.98 -21.57
N LYS A 109 -16.83 -8.28 -20.47
CA LYS A 109 -17.54 -8.85 -19.32
C LYS A 109 -18.94 -9.22 -19.77
N LYS A 110 -19.49 -10.32 -19.21
CA LYS A 110 -20.80 -10.85 -19.60
C LYS A 110 -21.90 -9.81 -19.47
N TYR A 111 -21.84 -9.01 -18.41
CA TYR A 111 -22.83 -7.96 -18.12
C TYR A 111 -22.21 -6.57 -18.32
N LEU A 112 -23.00 -5.68 -18.92
CA LEU A 112 -22.62 -4.28 -19.06
C LEU A 112 -22.81 -3.56 -17.73
N LEU A 113 -23.99 -3.66 -17.13
CA LEU A 113 -24.34 -3.00 -15.87
C LEU A 113 -25.01 -3.99 -14.92
N ALA A 114 -24.55 -4.00 -13.66
CA ALA A 114 -25.17 -4.82 -12.64
C ALA A 114 -25.49 -4.09 -11.34
N PHE A 115 -26.54 -4.58 -10.67
CA PHE A 115 -26.91 -4.26 -9.31
C PHE A 115 -27.58 -5.48 -8.68
N LYS A 116 -27.17 -5.80 -7.46
CA LYS A 116 -27.86 -6.77 -6.61
C LYS A 116 -27.91 -6.21 -5.20
N GLY A 117 -29.13 -5.99 -4.71
CA GLY A 117 -29.33 -5.34 -3.40
C GLY A 117 -30.76 -5.41 -2.88
N LYS A 118 -31.01 -4.73 -1.77
CA LYS A 118 -32.33 -4.71 -1.13
C LYS A 118 -33.22 -3.63 -1.73
N ARG A 119 -34.48 -3.92 -2.03
CA ARG A 119 -35.51 -2.91 -2.32
C ARG A 119 -36.18 -2.52 -1.01
N TYR A 120 -36.12 -1.23 -0.66
CA TYR A 120 -36.85 -0.73 0.49
C TYR A 120 -38.29 -0.50 0.03
N VAL A 121 -39.27 -1.25 0.54
CA VAL A 121 -40.67 -1.06 0.11
C VAL A 121 -41.25 0.28 0.61
N HIS A 122 -40.65 0.84 1.67
CA HIS A 122 -41.01 2.13 2.26
C HIS A 122 -39.74 2.91 2.66
N GLY A 123 -39.88 4.23 2.82
CA GLY A 123 -38.82 5.13 3.30
C GLY A 123 -37.82 5.59 2.23
N ILE A 124 -36.82 6.34 2.66
CA ILE A 124 -35.81 6.97 1.78
C ILE A 124 -35.06 5.90 0.95
N GLY A 125 -34.86 6.19 -0.34
CA GLY A 125 -34.20 5.30 -1.29
C GLY A 125 -35.11 4.19 -1.85
N SER A 126 -36.39 4.15 -1.44
CA SER A 126 -37.39 3.22 -1.98
C SER A 126 -37.62 3.43 -3.47
N GLU A 127 -37.92 4.66 -3.89
CA GLU A 127 -38.31 4.97 -5.28
C GLU A 127 -37.25 4.57 -6.30
N THR A 128 -36.00 5.02 -6.12
CA THR A 128 -34.89 4.71 -7.03
C THR A 128 -34.68 3.21 -7.16
N ARG A 129 -34.70 2.47 -6.04
CA ARG A 129 -34.51 1.02 -6.05
C ARG A 129 -35.73 0.29 -6.60
N ASN A 130 -36.92 0.83 -6.38
CA ASN A 130 -38.15 0.29 -6.91
C ASN A 130 -38.19 0.36 -8.43
N SER A 131 -37.65 1.43 -9.02
CA SER A 131 -37.59 1.66 -10.48
C SER A 131 -36.54 0.84 -11.22
N LEU A 132 -35.59 0.18 -10.52
CA LEU A 132 -34.53 -0.60 -11.16
C LEU A 132 -35.05 -1.76 -12.02
N PHE A 133 -36.22 -2.31 -11.69
CA PHE A 133 -36.84 -3.38 -12.48
C PHE A 133 -37.15 -2.95 -13.93
N HIS A 134 -37.44 -1.67 -14.18
CA HIS A 134 -37.70 -1.16 -15.53
C HIS A 134 -36.46 -1.22 -16.43
N LEU A 135 -35.27 -1.26 -15.83
CA LEU A 135 -33.99 -1.30 -16.52
C LEU A 135 -33.43 -2.73 -16.64
N HIS A 136 -33.96 -3.68 -15.89
CA HIS A 136 -33.51 -5.06 -15.93
C HIS A 136 -33.99 -5.76 -17.21
N ASN A 137 -33.08 -6.44 -17.91
CA ASN A 137 -33.42 -7.16 -19.14
C ASN A 137 -32.89 -8.61 -19.21
N ALA A 138 -32.31 -9.10 -18.10
CA ALA A 138 -31.68 -10.42 -17.96
C ALA A 138 -30.60 -10.78 -19.01
N ARG A 139 -30.13 -9.79 -19.78
CA ARG A 139 -29.10 -9.94 -20.83
C ARG A 139 -27.83 -9.22 -20.39
N ASP A 140 -27.68 -7.96 -20.79
CA ASP A 140 -26.53 -7.11 -20.46
C ASP A 140 -26.77 -6.22 -19.22
N LEU A 141 -28.03 -6.04 -18.80
CA LEU A 141 -28.42 -5.23 -17.65
C LEU A 141 -29.08 -6.11 -16.57
N VAL A 142 -28.34 -6.41 -15.50
CA VAL A 142 -28.79 -7.26 -14.39
C VAL A 142 -29.00 -6.42 -13.14
N LEU A 143 -30.23 -5.95 -12.91
CA LEU A 143 -30.58 -5.05 -11.81
C LEU A 143 -31.64 -5.72 -10.94
N VAL A 144 -31.20 -6.61 -10.06
CA VAL A 144 -32.08 -7.49 -9.28
C VAL A 144 -32.16 -7.04 -7.82
N THR A 145 -33.35 -7.13 -7.24
CA THR A 145 -33.59 -6.65 -5.88
C THR A 145 -34.32 -7.66 -5.00
N THR A 146 -34.12 -7.62 -3.69
CA THR A 146 -34.89 -8.43 -2.72
C THR A 146 -35.69 -7.54 -1.77
N CYS A 147 -36.92 -7.94 -1.45
CA CYS A 147 -37.73 -7.31 -0.40
C CYS A 147 -37.37 -7.77 1.01
N LYS A 148 -36.52 -8.80 1.17
CA LYS A 148 -36.16 -9.39 2.47
C LYS A 148 -35.30 -8.41 3.28
N HIS A 149 -35.96 -7.50 4.02
CA HIS A 149 -35.30 -6.46 4.80
C HIS A 149 -35.91 -6.26 6.19
N GLY A 150 -35.14 -6.57 7.24
CA GLY A 150 -35.60 -6.48 8.62
C GLY A 150 -36.46 -7.68 9.02
N LYS A 151 -36.93 -7.70 10.27
CA LYS A 151 -37.74 -8.81 10.81
C LYS A 151 -39.18 -8.80 10.26
N SER A 152 -39.73 -7.61 10.03
CA SER A 152 -41.12 -7.39 9.58
C SER A 152 -41.28 -7.28 8.06
N TRP A 153 -40.34 -7.76 7.26
CA TRP A 153 -40.41 -7.59 5.79
C TRP A 153 -41.64 -8.24 5.17
N ARG A 154 -42.15 -9.33 5.78
CA ARG A 154 -43.36 -10.04 5.33
C ARG A 154 -44.62 -9.21 5.53
N GLU A 155 -44.65 -8.36 6.54
CA GLU A 155 -45.80 -7.46 6.80
C GLU A 155 -45.84 -6.31 5.79
N LEU A 156 -44.68 -5.96 5.22
CA LEU A 156 -44.49 -4.82 4.33
C LEU A 156 -44.27 -5.26 2.88
N GLN A 157 -44.56 -6.52 2.55
CA GLN A 157 -44.40 -7.04 1.20
C GLN A 157 -45.49 -6.52 0.27
N ASP A 158 -45.11 -6.18 -0.96
CA ASP A 158 -46.06 -5.87 -2.03
C ASP A 158 -46.19 -7.06 -3.00
N ALA A 159 -47.09 -6.93 -3.98
CA ALA A 159 -47.37 -7.98 -4.96
C ALA A 159 -46.16 -8.38 -5.83
N ARG A 160 -45.09 -7.56 -5.89
CA ARG A 160 -43.91 -7.82 -6.72
C ARG A 160 -42.80 -8.54 -5.96
N CYS A 161 -42.90 -8.68 -4.63
CA CYS A 161 -41.84 -9.21 -3.81
C CYS A 161 -41.48 -10.67 -4.11
N ASP A 162 -42.45 -11.52 -4.45
CA ASP A 162 -42.16 -12.93 -4.78
C ASP A 162 -41.34 -13.06 -6.08
N GLU A 163 -41.68 -12.27 -7.10
CA GLU A 163 -40.95 -12.22 -8.35
C GLU A 163 -39.56 -11.61 -8.18
N ASP A 164 -39.47 -10.47 -7.49
CA ASP A 164 -38.20 -9.81 -7.17
C ASP A 164 -37.25 -10.79 -6.45
N ASN A 165 -37.74 -11.52 -5.45
CA ASN A 165 -36.93 -12.50 -4.71
C ASN A 165 -36.48 -13.68 -5.59
N ARG A 166 -37.36 -14.21 -6.44
CA ARG A 166 -37.04 -15.30 -7.37
C ARG A 166 -35.96 -14.89 -8.36
N GLU A 167 -36.06 -13.68 -8.95
CA GLU A 167 -35.02 -13.18 -9.85
C GLU A 167 -33.72 -12.86 -9.10
N TYR A 168 -33.81 -12.32 -7.88
CA TYR A 168 -32.66 -12.08 -7.03
C TYR A 168 -31.87 -13.38 -6.79
N ASP A 169 -32.53 -14.48 -6.43
CA ASP A 169 -31.89 -15.74 -6.06
C ASP A 169 -31.20 -16.45 -7.25
N ARG A 170 -31.43 -16.03 -8.51
CA ARG A 170 -30.75 -16.58 -9.70
C ARG A 170 -29.29 -16.16 -9.85
N TYR A 171 -28.88 -15.08 -9.21
CA TYR A 171 -27.55 -14.49 -9.40
C TYR A 171 -26.75 -14.54 -8.10
N ASP A 172 -25.59 -15.18 -8.14
CA ASP A 172 -24.57 -15.05 -7.11
C ASP A 172 -23.96 -13.63 -7.11
N TYR A 173 -23.74 -13.06 -5.93
CA TYR A 173 -23.34 -11.66 -5.78
C TYR A 173 -21.92 -11.40 -6.28
N GLU A 174 -20.95 -12.20 -5.84
CA GLU A 174 -19.54 -12.01 -6.19
C GLU A 174 -19.30 -12.27 -7.68
N THR A 175 -19.87 -13.38 -8.17
CA THR A 175 -19.81 -13.76 -9.59
C THR A 175 -20.42 -12.69 -10.48
N LEU A 176 -21.55 -12.09 -10.07
CA LEU A 176 -22.19 -11.02 -10.82
C LEU A 176 -21.29 -9.80 -10.93
N LEU A 177 -20.73 -9.31 -9.80
CA LEU A 177 -19.86 -8.14 -9.78
C LEU A 177 -18.59 -8.36 -10.61
N GLN A 178 -17.93 -9.51 -10.45
CA GLN A 178 -16.71 -9.86 -11.20
C GLN A 178 -16.95 -9.97 -12.72
N ASN A 179 -18.16 -10.38 -13.11
CA ASN A 179 -18.56 -10.52 -14.52
C ASN A 179 -19.27 -9.29 -15.09
N SER A 180 -19.21 -8.15 -14.41
CA SER A 180 -19.82 -6.89 -14.84
C SER A 180 -18.77 -5.84 -15.20
N THR A 181 -19.11 -4.98 -16.17
CA THR A 181 -18.28 -3.82 -16.54
C THR A 181 -18.51 -2.66 -15.58
N PHE A 182 -19.78 -2.33 -15.37
CA PHE A 182 -20.24 -1.25 -14.50
C PHE A 182 -21.10 -1.82 -13.37
N CYS A 183 -20.99 -1.22 -12.19
CA CYS A 183 -21.78 -1.58 -11.02
C CYS A 183 -22.54 -0.36 -10.54
N LEU A 184 -23.86 -0.48 -10.48
CA LEU A 184 -24.70 0.59 -9.97
C LEU A 184 -24.48 0.75 -8.47
N VAL A 185 -24.22 1.97 -8.03
CA VAL A 185 -24.07 2.35 -6.62
C VAL A 185 -25.15 3.38 -6.30
N PRO A 186 -26.42 2.94 -6.16
CA PRO A 186 -27.49 3.82 -5.73
C PRO A 186 -27.37 4.13 -4.24
N ARG A 187 -27.90 5.30 -3.88
CA ARG A 187 -28.16 5.71 -2.50
C ARG A 187 -28.77 4.55 -1.68
N GLY A 188 -28.30 4.41 -0.46
CA GLY A 188 -28.84 3.48 0.53
C GLY A 188 -29.92 4.14 1.38
N ARG A 189 -30.04 3.69 2.63
CA ARG A 189 -30.74 4.47 3.66
C ARG A 189 -29.95 5.74 4.07
N ARG A 190 -28.67 5.81 3.71
CA ARG A 190 -27.78 6.98 3.79
C ARG A 190 -27.17 7.23 2.40
N LEU A 191 -26.45 8.34 2.24
CA LEU A 191 -25.82 8.72 0.97
C LEU A 191 -24.82 7.68 0.44
N GLY A 192 -23.97 7.12 1.31
CA GLY A 192 -23.03 6.07 0.95
C GLY A 192 -23.62 4.66 1.13
N SER A 193 -23.07 3.69 0.40
CA SER A 193 -23.41 2.27 0.58
C SER A 193 -22.18 1.37 0.48
N PHE A 194 -22.26 0.17 1.06
CA PHE A 194 -21.20 -0.85 0.97
C PHE A 194 -20.86 -1.21 -0.49
N ARG A 195 -21.84 -1.07 -1.40
CA ARG A 195 -21.70 -1.33 -2.84
C ARG A 195 -20.54 -0.55 -3.46
N PHE A 196 -20.22 0.62 -2.90
CA PHE A 196 -19.11 1.43 -3.40
C PHE A 196 -17.77 0.70 -3.26
N LEU A 197 -17.45 0.20 -2.07
CA LEU A 197 -16.19 -0.51 -1.85
C LEU A 197 -16.16 -1.87 -2.58
N GLU A 198 -17.29 -2.59 -2.59
CA GLU A 198 -17.39 -3.88 -3.29
C GLU A 198 -17.19 -3.73 -4.81
N ALA A 199 -17.70 -2.65 -5.41
CA ALA A 199 -17.48 -2.33 -6.81
C ALA A 199 -16.00 -2.05 -7.10
N LEU A 200 -15.34 -1.24 -6.24
CA LEU A 200 -13.91 -0.96 -6.36
C LEU A 200 -13.07 -2.23 -6.23
N GLN A 201 -13.33 -3.08 -5.23
CA GLN A 201 -12.63 -4.35 -5.04
C GLN A 201 -12.78 -5.26 -6.27
N ALA A 202 -13.99 -5.36 -6.83
CA ALA A 202 -14.25 -6.19 -7.99
C ALA A 202 -13.69 -5.64 -9.32
N GLY A 203 -13.20 -4.40 -9.33
CA GLY A 203 -12.84 -3.69 -10.56
C GLY A 203 -14.03 -3.48 -11.48
N CYS A 204 -15.22 -3.37 -10.89
CA CYS A 204 -16.47 -3.05 -11.55
C CYS A 204 -16.69 -1.55 -11.42
N ILE A 205 -16.72 -0.82 -12.54
CA ILE A 205 -16.69 0.66 -12.49
C ILE A 205 -17.96 1.16 -11.78
N PRO A 206 -17.86 1.88 -10.65
CA PRO A 206 -19.01 2.38 -9.93
C PRO A 206 -19.74 3.45 -10.76
N VAL A 207 -21.04 3.24 -10.96
CA VAL A 207 -21.99 4.22 -11.49
C VAL A 207 -22.79 4.77 -10.32
N LEU A 208 -22.43 5.97 -9.88
CA LEU A 208 -22.94 6.62 -8.69
C LEU A 208 -24.34 7.21 -8.97
N LEU A 209 -25.30 6.83 -8.15
CA LEU A 209 -26.67 7.38 -8.11
C LEU A 209 -26.95 7.82 -6.67
N SER A 210 -26.24 8.85 -6.22
CA SER A 210 -26.38 9.41 -4.88
C SER A 210 -26.03 10.90 -4.93
N ASN A 211 -27.04 11.72 -5.22
CA ASN A 211 -26.86 13.17 -5.33
C ASN A 211 -26.41 13.72 -3.96
N SER A 212 -25.57 14.75 -3.97
CA SER A 212 -25.03 15.41 -2.76
C SER A 212 -24.07 14.59 -1.90
N TRP A 213 -23.68 13.38 -2.31
CA TRP A 213 -22.68 12.59 -1.59
C TRP A 213 -21.26 13.11 -1.83
N VAL A 214 -20.54 13.41 -0.76
CA VAL A 214 -19.09 13.66 -0.80
C VAL A 214 -18.38 12.30 -0.79
N LEU A 215 -17.72 11.96 -1.88
CA LEU A 215 -17.03 10.68 -1.99
C LEU A 215 -15.85 10.58 -1.01
N PRO A 216 -15.47 9.35 -0.62
CA PRO A 216 -14.35 9.14 0.28
C PRO A 216 -13.08 9.82 -0.23
N PHE A 217 -12.45 10.63 0.64
CA PHE A 217 -11.22 11.36 0.35
C PHE A 217 -11.26 12.24 -0.92
N GLN A 218 -12.44 12.72 -1.32
CA GLN A 218 -12.64 13.51 -2.55
C GLN A 218 -11.76 14.78 -2.63
N SER A 219 -11.27 15.31 -1.51
CA SER A 219 -10.33 16.44 -1.51
C SER A 219 -8.94 16.09 -2.07
N LYS A 220 -8.62 14.80 -2.22
CA LYS A 220 -7.33 14.30 -2.72
C LYS A 220 -7.48 13.32 -3.89
N ILE A 221 -8.51 12.48 -3.86
CA ILE A 221 -8.80 11.51 -4.92
C ILE A 221 -9.64 12.17 -6.02
N ASP A 222 -9.13 12.13 -7.25
CA ASP A 222 -9.87 12.53 -8.44
C ASP A 222 -10.75 11.36 -8.91
N TRP A 223 -11.95 11.30 -8.34
CA TRP A 223 -12.92 10.27 -8.67
C TRP A 223 -13.34 10.26 -10.15
N LYS A 224 -13.08 11.33 -10.92
CA LYS A 224 -13.35 11.35 -12.37
C LYS A 224 -12.54 10.28 -13.09
N GLN A 225 -11.45 9.81 -12.49
CA GLN A 225 -10.60 8.77 -13.05
C GLN A 225 -11.06 7.35 -12.68
N ALA A 226 -12.05 7.18 -11.81
CA ALA A 226 -12.46 5.86 -11.31
C ALA A 226 -13.98 5.60 -11.27
N ALA A 227 -14.82 6.63 -11.39
CA ALA A 227 -16.27 6.51 -11.25
C ALA A 227 -17.03 7.27 -12.36
N ILE A 228 -18.29 6.87 -12.58
CA ILE A 228 -19.26 7.56 -13.43
C ILE A 228 -20.36 8.12 -12.53
N TRP A 229 -20.75 9.38 -12.74
CA TRP A 229 -21.86 10.00 -12.02
C TRP A 229 -23.11 9.99 -12.88
N ALA A 230 -24.21 9.56 -12.29
CA ALA A 230 -25.54 9.68 -12.87
C ALA A 230 -26.45 10.43 -11.88
N ASP A 231 -27.30 11.29 -12.42
CA ASP A 231 -28.29 11.99 -11.62
C ASP A 231 -29.39 11.01 -11.20
N GLU A 232 -29.75 10.99 -9.90
CA GLU A 232 -30.85 10.16 -9.39
C GLU A 232 -32.16 10.37 -10.16
N ARG A 233 -32.40 11.57 -10.69
CA ARG A 233 -33.59 11.94 -11.48
C ARG A 233 -33.57 11.37 -12.91
N LEU A 234 -32.39 10.99 -13.41
CA LEU A 234 -32.18 10.50 -14.77
C LEU A 234 -31.84 9.01 -14.80
N LEU A 235 -32.32 8.25 -13.81
CA LEU A 235 -32.07 6.81 -13.71
C LEU A 235 -32.29 6.06 -15.03
N LEU A 236 -33.35 6.40 -15.77
CA LEU A 236 -33.69 5.72 -17.03
C LEU A 236 -32.69 5.96 -18.17
N GLN A 237 -31.84 7.00 -18.08
CA GLN A 237 -30.80 7.30 -19.07
C GLN A 237 -29.46 6.59 -18.78
N VAL A 238 -29.30 5.99 -17.59
CA VAL A 238 -28.06 5.31 -17.20
C VAL A 238 -27.59 4.25 -18.22
N PRO A 239 -28.47 3.40 -18.81
CA PRO A 239 -28.05 2.46 -19.84
C PRO A 239 -27.36 3.11 -21.03
N ASP A 240 -27.87 4.25 -21.51
CA ASP A 240 -27.30 4.94 -22.67
C ASP A 240 -25.96 5.60 -22.31
N ILE A 241 -25.86 6.16 -21.10
CA ILE A 241 -24.60 6.70 -20.56
C ILE A 241 -23.52 5.62 -20.57
N VAL A 242 -23.77 4.44 -19.96
CA VAL A 242 -22.74 3.40 -19.86
C VAL A 242 -22.39 2.76 -21.20
N ARG A 243 -23.34 2.69 -22.15
CA ARG A 243 -23.09 2.22 -23.52
C ARG A 243 -22.24 3.18 -24.34
N SER A 244 -22.28 4.48 -24.04
CA SER A 244 -21.53 5.50 -24.78
C SER A 244 -20.04 5.57 -24.41
N ILE A 245 -19.62 4.92 -23.31
CA ILE A 245 -18.24 4.99 -22.82
C ILE A 245 -17.33 4.10 -23.66
N SER A 246 -16.25 4.68 -24.18
CA SER A 246 -15.29 3.95 -25.00
C SER A 246 -14.54 2.85 -24.22
N ALA A 247 -14.11 1.83 -24.96
CA ALA A 247 -13.33 0.72 -24.41
C ALA A 247 -12.03 1.19 -23.70
N SER A 248 -11.30 2.15 -24.30
CA SER A 248 -10.09 2.73 -23.70
C SER A 248 -10.38 3.44 -22.38
N ARG A 249 -11.50 4.15 -22.30
CA ARG A 249 -11.93 4.81 -21.07
C ARG A 249 -12.35 3.80 -19.99
N ILE A 250 -13.03 2.72 -20.38
CA ILE A 250 -13.38 1.62 -19.47
C ILE A 250 -12.10 1.00 -18.87
N LEU A 251 -11.07 0.73 -19.69
CA LEU A 251 -9.80 0.21 -19.19
C LEU A 251 -9.16 1.13 -18.16
N ALA A 252 -9.06 2.43 -18.47
CA ALA A 252 -8.47 3.41 -17.57
C ALA A 252 -9.24 3.51 -16.24
N LEU A 253 -10.58 3.59 -16.30
CA LEU A 253 -11.43 3.63 -15.10
C LEU A 253 -11.23 2.37 -14.24
N ARG A 254 -11.24 1.18 -14.85
CA ARG A 254 -11.03 -0.10 -14.13
C ARG A 254 -9.67 -0.15 -13.46
N GLN A 255 -8.59 0.21 -14.17
CA GLN A 255 -7.24 0.24 -13.59
C GLN A 255 -7.20 1.18 -12.39
N GLN A 256 -7.80 2.36 -12.51
CA GLN A 256 -7.84 3.31 -11.40
C GLN A 256 -8.64 2.79 -10.20
N THR A 257 -9.76 2.07 -10.41
CA THR A 257 -10.49 1.47 -9.28
C THR A 257 -9.61 0.53 -8.46
N GLN A 258 -8.74 -0.25 -9.12
CA GLN A 258 -7.84 -1.18 -8.46
C GLN A 258 -6.70 -0.46 -7.74
N VAL A 259 -6.11 0.56 -8.36
CA VAL A 259 -5.11 1.41 -7.72
C VAL A 259 -5.68 2.02 -6.43
N LEU A 260 -6.87 2.62 -6.50
CA LEU A 260 -7.50 3.24 -5.32
C LEU A 260 -7.86 2.20 -4.26
N TRP A 261 -8.40 1.05 -4.66
CA TRP A 261 -8.69 -0.07 -3.74
C TRP A 261 -7.43 -0.49 -2.98
N GLU A 262 -6.38 -0.83 -3.71
CA GLU A 262 -5.13 -1.32 -3.14
C GLU A 262 -4.41 -0.27 -2.30
N ARG A 263 -4.48 1.02 -2.64
CA ARG A 263 -3.72 2.05 -1.91
C ARG A 263 -4.46 2.61 -0.70
N TYR A 264 -5.78 2.70 -0.74
CA TYR A 264 -6.53 3.46 0.27
C TYR A 264 -7.68 2.73 0.93
N PHE A 265 -8.23 1.68 0.30
CA PHE A 265 -9.52 1.12 0.73
C PHE A 265 -9.50 -0.36 1.11
N SER A 266 -8.43 -1.11 0.84
CA SER A 266 -8.42 -2.56 1.07
C SER A 266 -8.40 -2.97 2.55
N SER A 267 -8.22 -2.06 3.50
CA SER A 267 -8.27 -2.35 4.93
C SER A 267 -8.66 -1.13 5.77
N ILE A 268 -9.13 -1.37 7.00
CA ILE A 268 -9.42 -0.30 7.98
C ILE A 268 -8.16 0.53 8.26
N GLU A 269 -7.01 -0.13 8.38
CA GLU A 269 -5.71 0.52 8.58
C GLU A 269 -5.40 1.55 7.47
N LYS A 270 -5.60 1.20 6.20
CA LYS A 270 -5.38 2.13 5.07
C LYS A 270 -6.33 3.31 5.13
N ILE A 271 -7.61 3.09 5.44
CA ILE A 271 -8.60 4.17 5.55
C ILE A 271 -8.22 5.15 6.68
N VAL A 272 -7.80 4.61 7.83
CA VAL A 272 -7.39 5.44 8.99
C VAL A 272 -6.10 6.20 8.69
N PHE A 273 -5.06 5.55 8.17
CA PHE A 273 -3.82 6.24 7.82
C PHE A 273 -4.00 7.26 6.70
N THR A 274 -4.87 6.98 5.73
CA THR A 274 -5.23 7.95 4.70
C THR A 274 -5.88 9.19 5.30
N THR A 275 -6.81 8.99 6.25
CA THR A 275 -7.43 10.09 6.99
C THR A 275 -6.38 10.92 7.71
N PHE A 276 -5.42 10.29 8.39
CA PHE A 276 -4.36 11.00 9.10
C PHE A 276 -3.39 11.71 8.18
N GLU A 277 -3.02 11.13 7.03
CA GLU A 277 -2.17 11.80 6.05
C GLU A 277 -2.85 13.04 5.44
N ILE A 278 -4.16 12.98 5.18
CA ILE A 278 -4.93 14.14 4.72
C ILE A 278 -4.91 15.26 5.77
N ILE A 279 -5.04 14.91 7.05
CA ILE A 279 -5.01 15.89 8.15
C ILE A 279 -3.59 16.42 8.38
N ARG A 280 -2.57 15.56 8.29
CA ARG A 280 -1.16 15.91 8.44
C ARG A 280 -0.73 16.91 7.37
N GLU A 281 -1.17 16.73 6.13
CA GLU A 281 -0.96 17.71 5.05
C GLU A 281 -1.70 19.04 5.25
N ARG A 282 -2.47 19.25 6.32
CA ARG A 282 -3.05 20.56 6.64
C ARG A 282 -2.20 21.33 7.65
N LEU A 283 -1.17 20.70 8.22
CA LEU A 283 -0.27 21.34 9.16
C LEU A 283 0.67 22.30 8.41
N PRO A 284 0.89 23.55 8.89
CA PRO A 284 1.70 24.55 8.19
C PRO A 284 3.13 24.09 7.85
N ASP A 285 3.77 23.35 8.77
CA ASP A 285 5.17 22.94 8.63
C ASP A 285 5.33 21.57 7.93
N TYR A 286 4.24 20.96 7.47
CA TYR A 286 4.30 19.66 6.82
C TYR A 286 4.32 19.80 5.29
N PRO A 287 5.29 19.19 4.57
CA PRO A 287 5.36 19.32 3.13
C PRO A 287 4.12 18.73 2.44
N HIS A 288 3.55 19.48 1.49
CA HIS A 288 2.40 19.03 0.72
C HIS A 288 2.83 18.13 -0.44
N ARG A 289 2.12 17.02 -0.63
CA ARG A 289 2.29 16.19 -1.83
C ARG A 289 1.59 16.80 -3.04
N ASN A 290 2.11 16.51 -4.22
CA ASN A 290 1.40 16.76 -5.47
C ASN A 290 0.10 15.93 -5.51
N GLY A 291 -1.00 16.50 -6.02
CA GLY A 291 -2.27 15.79 -6.20
C GLY A 291 -2.14 14.52 -7.05
N LEU A 292 -1.15 14.45 -7.95
CA LEU A 292 -0.83 13.24 -8.72
C LEU A 292 -0.47 12.05 -7.82
N THR A 293 0.25 12.29 -6.72
CA THR A 293 0.66 11.24 -5.77
C THR A 293 -0.53 10.54 -5.13
N TRP A 294 -1.65 11.25 -4.96
CA TRP A 294 -2.89 10.68 -4.42
C TRP A 294 -3.64 9.79 -5.42
N ASN A 295 -3.28 9.85 -6.70
CA ASN A 295 -4.00 9.22 -7.80
C ASN A 295 -3.11 8.30 -8.64
N THR A 296 -1.88 8.02 -8.19
CA THR A 296 -0.91 7.15 -8.87
C THR A 296 -0.36 6.10 -7.91
N SER A 297 0.19 5.02 -8.45
CA SER A 297 0.92 4.01 -7.68
C SER A 297 2.33 4.53 -7.36
N PRO A 298 2.83 4.39 -6.11
CA PRO A 298 2.35 3.57 -5.01
C PRO A 298 1.38 4.26 -4.05
N GLY A 299 1.01 5.51 -4.33
CA GLY A 299 0.10 6.31 -3.52
C GLY A 299 0.80 7.13 -2.44
N ALA A 300 0.03 8.01 -1.82
CA ALA A 300 0.48 8.95 -0.78
C ALA A 300 1.00 8.29 0.50
N LEU A 301 0.49 7.11 0.88
CA LEU A 301 0.92 6.41 2.10
C LEU A 301 2.37 5.91 2.03
N LEU A 302 2.88 5.71 0.81
CA LEU A 302 4.22 5.16 0.53
C LEU A 302 5.13 6.18 -0.17
N THR A 303 4.65 7.40 -0.39
CA THR A 303 5.40 8.53 -0.94
C THR A 303 5.59 9.54 0.18
N VAL A 304 6.71 9.48 0.89
CA VAL A 304 6.94 10.27 2.11
C VAL A 304 7.54 11.64 1.74
N PRO A 305 6.84 12.75 1.97
CA PRO A 305 7.21 14.05 1.42
C PRO A 305 8.34 14.72 2.23
N THR A 306 8.65 14.22 3.42
CA THR A 306 9.82 14.63 4.21
C THR A 306 11.14 14.06 3.68
N PHE A 307 11.11 13.12 2.73
CA PHE A 307 12.31 12.67 2.01
C PHE A 307 12.73 13.68 0.93
N SER A 308 11.79 14.14 0.13
CA SER A 308 12.00 15.15 -0.89
C SER A 308 10.66 15.75 -1.31
N ASP A 309 10.67 17.05 -1.59
CA ASP A 309 9.57 17.81 -2.19
C ASP A 309 9.46 17.63 -3.72
N THR A 310 10.44 16.96 -4.33
CA THR A 310 10.60 16.94 -5.77
C THR A 310 10.32 15.53 -6.34
N PRO A 311 9.35 15.37 -7.27
CA PRO A 311 8.96 14.06 -7.82
C PRO A 311 10.10 13.24 -8.44
N ARG A 312 11.08 13.91 -9.08
CA ARG A 312 12.28 13.28 -9.69
C ARG A 312 13.21 12.59 -8.69
N ARG A 313 12.99 12.71 -7.38
CA ARG A 313 13.72 11.96 -6.36
C ARG A 313 13.03 10.64 -5.97
N PHE A 314 11.82 10.36 -6.47
CA PHE A 314 11.09 9.13 -6.16
C PHE A 314 11.18 8.17 -7.35
N PRO A 315 11.70 6.94 -7.16
CA PRO A 315 12.06 6.07 -8.28
C PRO A 315 10.86 5.63 -9.11
N PHE A 316 9.70 5.45 -8.48
CA PHE A 316 8.46 5.01 -9.13
C PHE A 316 7.72 6.13 -9.88
N LEU A 317 8.16 7.40 -9.76
CA LEU A 317 7.60 8.52 -10.52
C LEU A 317 8.45 8.87 -11.75
N LEU A 318 9.64 8.29 -11.90
CA LEU A 318 10.58 8.61 -12.98
C LEU A 318 9.97 8.33 -14.35
N ASP A 319 9.52 7.09 -14.59
CA ASP A 319 8.89 6.68 -15.86
C ASP A 319 7.64 7.51 -16.17
N THR A 320 6.77 7.70 -15.16
CA THR A 320 5.49 8.42 -15.32
C THR A 320 5.69 9.88 -15.71
N LEU A 321 6.80 10.49 -15.29
CA LEU A 321 7.12 11.89 -15.53
C LEU A 321 8.27 12.09 -16.53
N ALA A 322 8.68 11.03 -17.24
CA ALA A 322 9.78 11.04 -18.20
C ALA A 322 11.11 11.59 -17.66
N TYR A 323 11.44 11.26 -16.42
CA TYR A 323 12.74 11.55 -15.81
C TYR A 323 13.67 10.33 -15.88
N ALA A 324 14.98 10.58 -15.90
CA ALA A 324 16.01 9.55 -15.76
C ALA A 324 16.66 9.64 -14.37
N PRO A 325 17.05 8.49 -13.76
CA PRO A 325 17.84 8.50 -12.54
C PRO A 325 19.25 9.06 -12.79
N GLY A 326 19.91 9.52 -11.73
CA GLY A 326 21.32 9.95 -11.77
C GLY A 326 22.26 8.95 -12.44
N LEU A 327 23.36 9.46 -13.01
CA LEU A 327 24.34 8.65 -13.75
C LEU A 327 25.29 7.85 -12.86
N ASN A 328 25.45 8.23 -11.60
CA ASN A 328 26.47 7.67 -10.72
C ASN A 328 25.84 6.95 -9.52
N TYR A 329 26.65 6.12 -8.85
CA TYR A 329 26.25 5.39 -7.65
C TYR A 329 27.23 5.54 -6.49
N THR A 330 26.72 5.40 -5.27
CA THR A 330 27.52 5.26 -4.05
C THR A 330 27.64 3.79 -3.70
N ALA A 331 28.87 3.29 -3.57
CA ALA A 331 29.11 1.93 -3.08
C ALA A 331 29.11 1.92 -1.55
N VAL A 332 28.30 1.06 -0.94
CA VAL A 332 28.23 0.85 0.52
C VAL A 332 28.70 -0.56 0.82
N ILE A 333 29.86 -0.69 1.47
CA ILE A 333 30.44 -1.98 1.86
C ILE A 333 30.26 -2.17 3.36
N PHE A 334 29.53 -3.20 3.75
CA PHE A 334 29.36 -3.57 5.16
C PHE A 334 30.42 -4.60 5.57
N VAL A 335 31.24 -4.24 6.57
CA VAL A 335 32.38 -5.05 7.03
C VAL A 335 32.08 -5.58 8.43
N GLN A 336 31.88 -6.90 8.56
CA GLN A 336 31.47 -7.54 9.81
C GLN A 336 32.60 -8.35 10.45
N ILE A 337 33.34 -9.11 9.63
CA ILE A 337 34.45 -9.96 10.06
C ILE A 337 35.72 -9.11 10.23
N GLY A 338 36.00 -8.21 9.29
CA GLY A 338 37.18 -7.34 9.35
C GLY A 338 38.48 -8.14 9.17
N THR A 339 38.52 -9.02 8.17
CA THR A 339 39.74 -9.79 7.87
C THR A 339 40.95 -8.86 7.65
N GLN A 340 42.16 -9.35 7.93
CA GLN A 340 43.37 -8.53 7.76
C GLN A 340 43.49 -8.10 6.30
N LEU A 341 43.43 -6.79 6.06
CA LEU A 341 43.47 -6.24 4.70
C LEU A 341 44.84 -6.46 4.06
N THR A 342 44.88 -7.28 3.00
CA THR A 342 46.05 -7.53 2.15
C THR A 342 45.62 -7.47 0.68
N PRO A 343 46.55 -7.29 -0.29
CA PRO A 343 46.20 -7.25 -1.71
C PRO A 343 45.42 -8.48 -2.24
N ASN A 344 45.49 -9.60 -1.53
CA ASN A 344 44.82 -10.85 -1.90
C ASN A 344 43.45 -11.03 -1.27
N THR A 345 43.08 -10.26 -0.25
CA THR A 345 41.76 -10.40 0.41
C THR A 345 40.62 -9.90 -0.47
N ALA A 346 39.42 -10.46 -0.26
CA ALA A 346 38.22 -10.11 -1.01
C ALA A 346 37.92 -8.61 -0.94
N LEU A 347 37.92 -8.03 0.26
CA LEU A 347 37.67 -6.59 0.47
C LEU A 347 38.63 -5.69 -0.33
N TYR A 348 39.94 -6.01 -0.36
CA TYR A 348 40.91 -5.22 -1.13
C TYR A 348 40.62 -5.29 -2.64
N LYS A 349 40.38 -6.51 -3.15
CA LYS A 349 40.05 -6.75 -4.57
C LYS A 349 38.73 -6.10 -4.96
N LEU A 350 37.75 -6.11 -4.07
CA LEU A 350 36.44 -5.49 -4.26
C LEU A 350 36.57 -3.97 -4.39
N VAL A 351 37.22 -3.31 -3.43
CA VAL A 351 37.44 -1.85 -3.51
C VAL A 351 38.21 -1.49 -4.78
N LYS A 352 39.23 -2.26 -5.16
CA LYS A 352 39.98 -2.05 -6.42
C LYS A 352 39.13 -2.25 -7.69
N SER A 353 38.12 -3.10 -7.64
CA SER A 353 37.21 -3.35 -8.77
C SER A 353 36.18 -2.23 -8.89
N ILE A 354 35.67 -1.75 -7.76
CA ILE A 354 34.76 -0.61 -7.68
C ILE A 354 35.44 0.66 -8.18
N THR A 355 36.70 0.93 -7.79
CA THR A 355 37.41 2.16 -8.18
C THR A 355 37.71 2.27 -9.67
N LYS A 356 37.53 1.17 -10.42
CA LYS A 356 37.66 1.15 -11.88
C LYS A 356 36.32 1.36 -12.61
N SER A 357 35.20 1.29 -11.90
CA SER A 357 33.89 1.55 -12.50
C SER A 357 33.85 2.99 -13.00
N GLN A 358 33.24 3.19 -14.17
CA GLN A 358 33.03 4.54 -14.71
C GLN A 358 31.88 5.29 -14.05
N TYR A 359 31.06 4.62 -13.23
CA TYR A 359 29.85 5.18 -12.63
C TYR A 359 29.96 5.38 -11.11
N VAL A 360 31.04 4.95 -10.47
CA VAL A 360 31.20 5.13 -9.02
C VAL A 360 31.44 6.61 -8.71
N ASP A 361 30.62 7.15 -7.81
CA ASP A 361 30.80 8.49 -7.26
C ASP A 361 31.65 8.45 -5.98
N LYS A 362 31.30 7.53 -5.08
CA LYS A 362 31.82 7.48 -3.71
C LYS A 362 31.81 6.06 -3.16
N ILE A 363 32.76 5.77 -2.27
CA ILE A 363 32.82 4.51 -1.52
C ILE A 363 32.62 4.80 -0.04
N LEU A 364 31.62 4.17 0.55
CA LEU A 364 31.31 4.20 1.97
C LEU A 364 31.58 2.83 2.58
N ILE A 365 32.49 2.76 3.53
CA ILE A 365 32.83 1.54 4.26
C ILE A 365 32.22 1.65 5.66
N LEU A 366 31.28 0.76 5.95
CA LEU A 366 30.66 0.66 7.26
C LEU A 366 31.39 -0.43 8.05
N TRP A 367 32.22 0.01 8.99
CA TRP A 367 33.07 -0.87 9.77
C TRP A 367 32.35 -1.31 11.05
N ALA A 368 31.76 -2.50 11.00
CA ALA A 368 31.01 -3.12 12.09
C ALA A 368 31.82 -4.24 12.82
N SER A 369 33.07 -4.46 12.43
CA SER A 369 33.95 -5.43 13.06
C SER A 369 34.55 -4.90 14.36
N ASP A 370 34.69 -5.78 15.35
CA ASP A 370 35.43 -5.53 16.60
C ASP A 370 36.94 -5.31 16.37
N ARG A 371 37.45 -5.60 15.16
CA ARG A 371 38.85 -5.40 14.79
C ARG A 371 39.14 -3.94 14.46
N ALA A 372 40.38 -3.52 14.70
CA ALA A 372 40.82 -2.17 14.38
C ALA A 372 40.74 -1.88 12.87
N ILE A 373 40.26 -0.68 12.53
CA ILE A 373 40.23 -0.19 11.14
C ILE A 373 41.66 -0.18 10.57
N PRO A 374 41.91 -0.79 9.39
CA PRO A 374 43.21 -0.76 8.75
C PRO A 374 43.67 0.67 8.47
N THR A 375 44.96 0.92 8.68
CA THR A 375 45.56 2.23 8.37
C THR A 375 45.41 2.57 6.90
N ARG A 376 45.31 3.87 6.57
CA ARG A 376 45.06 4.36 5.20
C ARG A 376 46.00 3.78 4.14
N LYS A 377 47.25 3.47 4.50
CA LYS A 377 48.27 2.87 3.61
C LYS A 377 47.96 1.43 3.18
N ARG A 378 47.13 0.69 3.93
CA ARG A 378 46.77 -0.70 3.60
C ARG A 378 45.61 -0.80 2.59
N TRP A 379 44.87 0.28 2.40
CA TRP A 379 43.78 0.34 1.44
C TRP A 379 44.33 0.49 0.00
N PRO A 380 43.64 -0.06 -1.01
CA PRO A 380 44.00 0.20 -2.40
C PRO A 380 43.86 1.70 -2.72
N SER A 381 44.64 2.18 -3.68
CA SER A 381 44.47 3.55 -4.19
C SER A 381 43.08 3.71 -4.80
N THR A 382 42.35 4.73 -4.35
CA THR A 382 41.03 5.09 -4.88
C THR A 382 41.09 6.21 -5.92
N GLY A 383 42.29 6.71 -6.23
CA GLY A 383 42.47 7.82 -7.16
C GLY A 383 41.72 9.06 -6.71
N HIS A 384 40.81 9.54 -7.56
CA HIS A 384 39.97 10.70 -7.28
C HIS A 384 38.65 10.36 -6.55
N ILE A 385 38.32 9.07 -6.41
CA ILE A 385 37.05 8.63 -5.82
C ILE A 385 37.14 8.78 -4.30
N PRO A 386 36.26 9.58 -3.67
CA PRO A 386 36.25 9.73 -2.22
C PRO A 386 35.87 8.42 -1.55
N MET A 387 36.62 8.07 -0.51
CA MET A 387 36.37 6.89 0.33
C MET A 387 36.23 7.31 1.78
N HIS A 388 35.07 7.02 2.37
CA HIS A 388 34.75 7.31 3.75
C HIS A 388 34.61 6.01 4.54
N ILE A 389 35.16 5.99 5.75
CA ILE A 389 35.04 4.84 6.66
C ILE A 389 34.28 5.32 7.89
N ILE A 390 33.11 4.75 8.15
CA ILE A 390 32.29 5.03 9.34
C ILE A 390 32.44 3.84 10.29
N SER A 391 32.88 4.11 11.51
CA SER A 391 32.89 3.11 12.58
C SER A 391 31.50 2.99 13.19
N GLY A 392 30.99 1.77 13.33
CA GLY A 392 29.72 1.50 14.02
C GLY A 392 29.81 1.55 15.55
N SER A 393 31.02 1.66 16.12
CA SER A 393 31.31 1.55 17.56
C SER A 393 31.27 2.90 18.27
N THR A 394 30.07 3.47 18.43
CA THR A 394 29.86 4.65 19.29
C THR A 394 29.16 4.29 20.62
N SER A 395 28.76 3.04 20.82
CA SER A 395 28.10 2.51 22.03
C SER A 395 28.60 1.10 22.36
N GLU A 396 28.41 0.65 23.61
CA GLU A 396 28.81 -0.70 24.10
C GLU A 396 28.12 -1.87 23.36
N ASP A 397 27.06 -1.61 22.58
CA ASP A 397 26.36 -2.61 21.78
C ASP A 397 26.99 -2.84 20.39
N ARG A 398 26.96 -4.09 19.92
CA ARG A 398 27.39 -4.45 18.56
C ARG A 398 26.61 -3.68 17.49
N PRO A 399 27.28 -3.18 16.44
CA PRO A 399 26.61 -2.44 15.37
C PRO A 399 25.56 -3.31 14.66
N SER A 400 24.33 -2.81 14.56
CA SER A 400 23.25 -3.52 13.87
C SER A 400 23.56 -3.68 12.37
N ILE A 401 23.27 -4.86 11.81
CA ILE A 401 23.39 -5.12 10.37
C ILE A 401 22.54 -4.16 9.52
N SER A 402 21.50 -3.57 10.11
CA SER A 402 20.67 -2.54 9.47
C SER A 402 21.39 -1.21 9.21
N GLN A 403 22.57 -0.97 9.80
CA GLN A 403 23.33 0.26 9.55
C GLN A 403 23.61 0.51 8.07
N ARG A 404 23.72 -0.55 7.26
CA ARG A 404 23.89 -0.44 5.79
C ARG A 404 22.72 0.24 5.06
N PHE A 405 21.55 0.29 5.69
CA PHE A 405 20.34 0.88 5.13
C PHE A 405 19.97 2.22 5.76
N TYR A 406 20.76 2.74 6.69
CA TYR A 406 20.50 4.07 7.24
C TYR A 406 20.77 5.16 6.18
N PRO A 407 20.06 6.30 6.24
CA PRO A 407 20.26 7.42 5.33
C PRO A 407 21.53 8.20 5.71
N HIS A 408 22.70 7.60 5.51
CA HIS A 408 24.00 8.24 5.77
C HIS A 408 24.15 9.50 4.90
N GLU A 409 24.63 10.59 5.50
CA GLU A 409 24.80 11.89 4.81
C GLU A 409 25.66 11.79 3.54
N HIS A 410 26.60 10.85 3.52
CA HIS A 410 27.50 10.62 2.39
C HIS A 410 26.79 9.98 1.17
N ILE A 411 25.59 9.41 1.32
CA ILE A 411 24.83 8.76 0.24
C ILE A 411 23.96 9.81 -0.48
N GLU A 412 24.54 10.42 -1.50
CA GLU A 412 23.89 11.51 -2.26
C GLU A 412 23.33 11.04 -3.61
N THR A 413 23.86 9.95 -4.16
CA THR A 413 23.44 9.37 -5.44
C THR A 413 22.09 8.66 -5.33
N ASP A 414 21.28 8.72 -6.39
CA ASP A 414 20.00 8.00 -6.44
C ASP A 414 20.20 6.47 -6.33
N ALA A 415 21.26 5.96 -6.96
CA ALA A 415 21.67 4.56 -6.90
C ALA A 415 22.56 4.28 -5.68
N VAL A 416 22.25 3.20 -4.96
CA VAL A 416 23.09 2.65 -3.89
C VAL A 416 23.48 1.23 -4.26
N LEU A 417 24.79 0.97 -4.35
CA LEU A 417 25.32 -0.39 -4.48
C LEU A 417 25.67 -0.91 -3.09
N SER A 418 24.86 -1.82 -2.56
CA SER A 418 25.15 -2.46 -1.28
C SER A 418 25.93 -3.76 -1.48
N LEU A 419 27.00 -3.90 -0.71
CA LEU A 419 27.95 -5.00 -0.82
C LEU A 419 28.34 -5.55 0.56
N ASP A 420 28.51 -6.86 0.63
CA ASP A 420 29.21 -7.52 1.74
C ASP A 420 30.73 -7.50 1.48
N GLU A 421 31.54 -7.56 2.55
CA GLU A 421 33.00 -7.48 2.44
C GLU A 421 33.65 -8.60 1.62
N ASP A 422 32.94 -9.73 1.45
CA ASP A 422 33.37 -10.91 0.71
C ASP A 422 32.76 -10.99 -0.70
N ALA A 423 32.03 -9.96 -1.16
CA ALA A 423 31.47 -9.93 -2.49
C ALA A 423 32.58 -10.00 -3.56
N ILE A 424 32.45 -10.96 -4.48
CA ILE A 424 33.40 -11.16 -5.60
C ILE A 424 32.72 -10.69 -6.88
N LEU A 425 33.04 -9.46 -7.31
CA LEU A 425 32.53 -8.84 -8.53
C LEU A 425 33.65 -8.10 -9.25
N ASN A 426 33.68 -8.22 -10.58
CA ASN A 426 34.58 -7.43 -11.42
C ASN A 426 33.90 -6.14 -11.93
N THR A 427 34.69 -5.23 -12.48
CA THR A 427 34.21 -3.92 -12.94
C THR A 427 33.13 -4.00 -14.02
N ASP A 428 33.26 -4.92 -14.99
CA ASP A 428 32.25 -5.07 -16.07
C ASP A 428 30.89 -5.49 -15.50
N GLU A 429 30.90 -6.38 -14.49
CA GLU A 429 29.67 -6.82 -13.82
C GLU A 429 29.02 -5.64 -13.08
N LEU A 430 29.82 -4.87 -12.33
CA LEU A 430 29.33 -3.68 -11.61
C LEU A 430 28.67 -2.68 -12.56
N ASP A 431 29.34 -2.35 -13.66
CA ASP A 431 28.86 -1.41 -14.66
C ASP A 431 27.58 -1.92 -15.35
N PHE A 432 27.53 -3.20 -15.70
CA PHE A 432 26.35 -3.82 -16.31
C PHE A 432 25.14 -3.81 -15.35
N ALA A 433 25.33 -4.23 -14.10
CA ALA A 433 24.25 -4.25 -13.12
C ALA A 433 23.72 -2.83 -12.81
N HIS A 434 24.61 -1.84 -12.79
CA HIS A 434 24.23 -0.44 -12.65
C HIS A 434 23.39 0.04 -13.85
N GLN A 435 23.79 -0.29 -15.08
CA GLN A 435 23.00 0.04 -16.28
C GLN A 435 21.60 -0.59 -16.22
N VAL A 436 21.51 -1.88 -15.86
CA VAL A 436 20.22 -2.56 -15.68
C VAL A 436 19.38 -1.89 -14.58
N TRP A 437 20.00 -1.45 -13.48
CA TRP A 437 19.29 -0.69 -12.44
C TRP A 437 18.77 0.65 -12.96
N ARG A 438 19.51 1.36 -13.82
CA ARG A 438 19.04 2.63 -14.40
C ARG A 438 17.82 2.48 -15.29
N ASP A 439 17.64 1.32 -15.92
CA ASP A 439 16.44 0.98 -16.69
C ASP A 439 15.25 0.60 -15.78
N PHE A 440 15.51 0.21 -14.53
CA PHE A 440 14.51 -0.23 -13.56
C PHE A 440 14.77 0.34 -12.15
N PRO A 441 14.81 1.68 -11.99
CA PRO A 441 15.31 2.32 -10.76
C PRO A 441 14.42 2.07 -9.54
N ASP A 442 13.18 1.64 -9.74
CA ASP A 442 12.23 1.28 -8.68
C ASP A 442 12.39 -0.15 -8.15
N ARG A 443 13.36 -0.92 -8.66
CA ARG A 443 13.57 -2.32 -8.26
C ARG A 443 14.96 -2.55 -7.68
N ILE A 444 15.07 -3.65 -6.92
CA ILE A 444 16.36 -4.20 -6.51
C ILE A 444 16.94 -4.97 -7.69
N VAL A 445 18.18 -4.65 -8.08
CA VAL A 445 18.92 -5.33 -9.15
C VAL A 445 20.20 -5.91 -8.59
N GLY A 446 20.39 -7.22 -8.65
CA GLY A 446 21.58 -7.84 -8.02
C GLY A 446 21.82 -9.28 -8.43
N TYR A 447 22.78 -9.94 -7.78
CA TYR A 447 23.30 -11.23 -8.23
C TYR A 447 22.76 -12.43 -7.44
N PRO A 448 22.89 -12.48 -6.09
CA PRO A 448 22.52 -13.67 -5.35
C PRO A 448 21.00 -13.71 -5.21
N ALA A 449 20.37 -14.65 -5.90
CA ALA A 449 18.92 -14.84 -5.84
C ALA A 449 18.54 -15.94 -4.83
N ARG A 450 17.39 -15.74 -4.19
CA ARG A 450 16.73 -16.65 -3.25
C ARG A 450 15.24 -16.66 -3.53
N ALA A 451 14.52 -17.60 -2.93
CA ALA A 451 13.08 -17.68 -3.06
C ALA A 451 12.40 -17.93 -1.72
N HIS A 452 11.14 -17.51 -1.64
CA HIS A 452 10.20 -18.00 -0.66
C HIS A 452 9.16 -18.90 -1.35
N PHE A 453 8.49 -19.74 -0.56
CA PHE A 453 7.40 -20.59 -1.02
C PHE A 453 6.40 -20.77 0.12
N TRP A 454 5.14 -21.05 -0.19
CA TRP A 454 4.16 -21.43 0.81
C TRP A 454 4.29 -22.93 1.11
N ASP A 455 4.44 -23.30 2.37
CA ASP A 455 4.47 -24.70 2.82
C ASP A 455 3.10 -25.06 3.41
N ASP A 456 2.25 -25.70 2.60
CA ASP A 456 0.89 -26.11 3.00
C ASP A 456 0.89 -27.02 4.23
N SER A 457 1.93 -27.84 4.41
CA SER A 457 2.01 -28.76 5.55
C SER A 457 2.21 -28.05 6.88
N LYS A 458 2.83 -26.86 6.83
CA LYS A 458 3.12 -26.02 8.01
C LYS A 458 2.22 -24.80 8.10
N ASN A 459 1.41 -24.54 7.07
CA ASN A 459 0.61 -23.32 6.93
C ASN A 459 1.46 -22.06 7.16
N ALA A 460 2.67 -22.05 6.57
CA ALA A 460 3.68 -21.03 6.82
C ALA A 460 4.56 -20.79 5.59
N TRP A 461 5.16 -19.60 5.51
CA TRP A 461 6.16 -19.28 4.48
C TRP A 461 7.49 -20.00 4.76
N GLY A 462 8.05 -20.60 3.72
CA GLY A 462 9.38 -21.19 3.67
C GLY A 462 10.38 -20.31 2.93
N TYR A 463 11.64 -20.37 3.35
CA TYR A 463 12.77 -19.72 2.67
C TYR A 463 13.69 -20.78 2.07
N THR A 464 14.18 -20.56 0.85
CA THR A 464 15.06 -21.50 0.16
C THR A 464 16.22 -20.83 -0.56
N SER A 465 17.39 -21.47 -0.45
CA SER A 465 18.60 -21.17 -1.24
C SER A 465 18.81 -22.13 -2.41
N LYS A 466 17.90 -23.08 -2.62
CA LYS A 466 17.99 -24.01 -3.74
C LYS A 466 17.98 -23.24 -5.06
N TRP A 467 18.84 -23.68 -5.97
CA TRP A 467 18.85 -23.19 -7.34
C TRP A 467 17.58 -23.68 -8.03
N THR A 468 16.65 -22.76 -8.26
CA THR A 468 15.41 -23.04 -8.97
C THR A 468 15.26 -22.06 -10.13
N ASN A 469 14.32 -22.34 -11.03
CA ASN A 469 14.00 -21.45 -12.16
C ASN A 469 13.16 -20.24 -11.76
N TYR A 470 12.80 -20.12 -10.48
CA TYR A 470 12.05 -19.00 -9.92
C TYR A 470 12.84 -18.35 -8.79
N TYR A 471 12.62 -17.05 -8.60
CA TYR A 471 13.18 -16.31 -7.49
C TYR A 471 12.23 -15.19 -7.10
N SER A 472 12.29 -14.80 -5.83
CA SER A 472 11.46 -13.70 -5.30
C SER A 472 12.26 -12.75 -4.41
N ILE A 473 13.54 -13.05 -4.16
CA ILE A 473 14.43 -12.27 -3.30
C ILE A 473 15.78 -12.14 -4.00
N VAL A 474 16.35 -10.94 -4.00
CA VAL A 474 17.75 -10.67 -4.37
C VAL A 474 18.48 -10.15 -3.14
N LEU A 475 19.54 -10.82 -2.72
CA LEU A 475 20.26 -10.46 -1.50
C LEU A 475 21.01 -9.15 -1.68
N THR A 476 20.85 -8.26 -0.71
CA THR A 476 21.44 -6.90 -0.71
C THR A 476 22.93 -6.88 -0.40
N GLY A 477 23.55 -8.04 -0.17
CA GLY A 477 25.00 -8.22 -0.10
C GLY A 477 25.72 -8.07 -1.44
N ALA A 478 24.97 -8.00 -2.54
CA ALA A 478 25.47 -7.60 -3.86
C ALA A 478 24.31 -7.15 -4.75
N ALA A 479 23.77 -5.95 -4.47
CA ALA A 479 22.65 -5.41 -5.23
C ALA A 479 22.62 -3.87 -5.24
N PHE A 480 22.11 -3.35 -6.36
CA PHE A 480 21.67 -1.98 -6.54
C PHE A 480 20.22 -1.80 -6.12
N TYR A 481 19.92 -0.67 -5.48
CA TYR A 481 18.58 -0.20 -5.21
C TYR A 481 18.59 1.33 -5.05
N HIS A 482 17.40 1.95 -5.04
CA HIS A 482 17.28 3.39 -4.91
C HIS A 482 17.42 3.86 -3.46
N ARG A 483 18.14 4.97 -3.23
CA ARG A 483 18.38 5.56 -1.89
C ARG A 483 17.10 5.87 -1.09
N TYR A 484 15.99 6.06 -1.78
CA TYR A 484 14.67 6.27 -1.16
C TYR A 484 14.30 5.12 -0.20
N TYR A 485 14.74 3.90 -0.52
CA TYR A 485 14.47 2.75 0.33
C TYR A 485 15.27 2.77 1.63
N ASN A 486 16.44 3.43 1.72
CA ASN A 486 17.10 3.73 3.00
C ASN A 486 16.18 4.57 3.89
N TYR A 487 15.60 5.62 3.31
CA TYR A 487 14.72 6.52 4.04
C TYR A 487 13.47 5.80 4.57
N LEU A 488 12.81 5.00 3.73
CA LEU A 488 11.67 4.19 4.15
C LEU A 488 12.06 3.13 5.19
N TYR A 489 13.20 2.47 5.02
CA TYR A 489 13.67 1.46 5.95
C TYR A 489 13.83 2.05 7.36
N THR A 490 14.40 3.25 7.46
CA THR A 490 14.63 3.92 8.75
C THR A 490 13.40 4.61 9.32
N ASN A 491 12.60 5.29 8.49
CA ASN A 491 11.57 6.23 8.97
C ASN A 491 10.13 5.73 8.83
N TRP A 492 9.89 4.67 8.04
CA TRP A 492 8.55 4.17 7.76
C TRP A 492 8.30 2.77 8.32
N LEU A 493 9.31 1.89 8.35
CA LEU A 493 9.16 0.55 8.92
C LEU A 493 8.81 0.60 10.41
N SER A 494 7.97 -0.33 10.84
CA SER A 494 7.58 -0.41 12.25
C SER A 494 8.76 -0.82 13.13
N TYR A 495 8.74 -0.34 14.37
CA TYR A 495 9.73 -0.71 15.40
C TYR A 495 9.86 -2.23 15.57
N LEU A 496 8.75 -2.98 15.45
CA LEU A 496 8.77 -4.44 15.54
C LEU A 496 9.67 -5.07 14.48
N LEU A 497 9.53 -4.66 13.21
CA LEU A 497 10.32 -5.21 12.10
C LEU A 497 11.82 -4.94 12.29
N LEU A 498 12.16 -3.69 12.64
CA LEU A 498 13.55 -3.28 12.88
C LEU A 498 14.17 -4.01 14.08
N LYS A 499 13.40 -4.17 15.16
CA LYS A 499 13.83 -4.93 16.34
C LYS A 499 14.05 -6.41 16.03
N THR A 500 13.18 -7.03 15.22
CA THR A 500 13.36 -8.42 14.79
C THR A 500 14.68 -8.61 14.05
N VAL A 501 15.03 -7.73 13.11
CA VAL A 501 16.33 -7.76 12.40
C VAL A 501 17.50 -7.55 13.35
N GLN A 502 17.38 -6.60 14.28
CA GLN A 502 18.44 -6.33 15.26
C GLN A 502 18.70 -7.55 16.15
N GLN A 503 17.64 -8.18 16.68
CA GLN A 503 17.73 -9.33 17.56
C GLN A 503 18.22 -10.60 16.85
N SER A 504 17.84 -10.81 15.58
CA SER A 504 18.32 -11.94 14.80
C SER A 504 19.72 -11.71 14.24
N SER A 505 20.17 -10.44 14.14
CA SER A 505 21.38 -10.05 13.41
C SER A 505 21.41 -10.64 11.98
N ASN A 506 20.23 -10.68 11.34
CA ASN A 506 19.96 -11.40 10.09
C ASN A 506 18.68 -10.82 9.45
N CYS A 507 18.34 -11.28 8.25
CA CYS A 507 17.06 -11.02 7.57
C CYS A 507 16.82 -9.57 7.10
N GLU A 508 17.82 -8.69 7.20
CA GLU A 508 17.74 -7.31 6.74
C GLU A 508 17.51 -7.23 5.22
N ASP A 509 18.09 -8.18 4.48
CA ASP A 509 17.92 -8.33 3.04
C ASP A 509 16.50 -8.77 2.66
N ILE A 510 15.91 -9.72 3.41
CA ILE A 510 14.51 -10.16 3.26
C ILE A 510 13.58 -8.98 3.54
N LEU A 511 13.83 -8.23 4.63
CA LEU A 511 13.03 -7.07 4.99
C LEU A 511 13.09 -5.98 3.91
N MET A 512 14.27 -5.71 3.35
CA MET A 512 14.43 -4.76 2.25
C MET A 512 13.67 -5.23 0.99
N ASN A 513 13.74 -6.51 0.63
CA ASN A 513 13.00 -7.05 -0.52
C ASN A 513 11.47 -6.92 -0.32
N LEU A 514 10.97 -7.21 0.88
CA LEU A 514 9.55 -7.04 1.21
C LEU A 514 9.14 -5.57 1.17
N LEU A 515 9.96 -4.66 1.70
CA LEU A 515 9.71 -3.22 1.64
C LEU A 515 9.61 -2.73 0.19
N VAL A 516 10.61 -3.02 -0.65
CA VAL A 516 10.61 -2.58 -2.05
C VAL A 516 9.42 -3.17 -2.81
N SER A 517 9.14 -4.47 -2.63
CA SER A 517 8.01 -5.14 -3.28
C SER A 517 6.66 -4.63 -2.77
N HIS A 518 6.53 -4.26 -1.50
CA HIS A 518 5.32 -3.66 -0.94
C HIS A 518 5.06 -2.28 -1.55
N VAL A 519 6.11 -1.49 -1.75
CA VAL A 519 6.03 -0.18 -2.40
C VAL A 519 5.58 -0.36 -3.86
N THR A 520 6.38 -1.07 -4.66
CA THR A 520 6.23 -1.06 -6.12
C THR A 520 5.26 -2.09 -6.67
N ARG A 521 4.98 -3.16 -5.91
CA ARG A 521 4.28 -4.37 -6.37
C ARG A 521 4.95 -5.04 -7.57
N LYS A 522 6.27 -4.86 -7.72
CA LYS A 522 7.10 -5.47 -8.77
C LYS A 522 8.16 -6.40 -8.16
N PRO A 523 8.54 -7.48 -8.87
CA PRO A 523 9.60 -8.38 -8.41
C PRO A 523 11.00 -7.74 -8.57
N PRO A 524 12.01 -8.22 -7.82
CA PRO A 524 13.40 -7.83 -8.04
C PRO A 524 13.95 -8.40 -9.36
N ILE A 525 15.10 -7.88 -9.81
CA ILE A 525 15.77 -8.30 -11.04
C ILE A 525 17.10 -8.97 -10.69
N LYS A 526 17.29 -10.18 -11.21
CA LYS A 526 18.54 -10.91 -11.08
C LYS A 526 19.42 -10.69 -12.31
N VAL A 527 20.67 -10.30 -12.10
CA VAL A 527 21.74 -10.32 -13.09
C VAL A 527 22.69 -11.48 -12.85
N THR A 528 23.37 -11.96 -13.91
CA THR A 528 24.28 -13.10 -13.81
C THR A 528 25.74 -12.64 -13.71
N GLN A 529 26.49 -13.28 -12.82
CA GLN A 529 27.95 -13.19 -12.81
C GLN A 529 28.53 -13.98 -13.99
N ARG A 530 29.67 -13.55 -14.52
CA ARG A 530 30.47 -14.37 -15.44
C ARG A 530 30.83 -15.67 -14.70
N LYS A 531 30.79 -16.80 -15.41
CA LYS A 531 31.17 -18.11 -14.84
C LYS A 531 32.65 -18.07 -14.41
N GLY A 532 32.89 -17.74 -13.15
CA GLY A 532 34.17 -18.01 -12.48
C GLY A 532 34.16 -19.44 -11.99
N TYR A 533 35.22 -20.21 -12.29
CA TYR A 533 35.52 -21.44 -11.55
C TYR A 533 35.71 -21.04 -10.09
N LYS A 534 34.79 -21.43 -9.20
CA LYS A 534 34.98 -21.26 -7.76
C LYS A 534 36.09 -22.23 -7.35
N ASP A 535 37.25 -21.70 -6.99
CA ASP A 535 38.18 -22.46 -6.15
C ASP A 535 37.48 -22.75 -4.81
N ARG A 536 37.44 -24.03 -4.45
CA ARG A 536 36.87 -24.56 -3.20
C ARG A 536 37.75 -24.18 -2.02
N GLU A 537 37.84 -22.90 -1.67
CA GLU A 537 38.25 -22.53 -0.31
C GLU A 537 37.01 -22.41 0.57
N SER A 538 36.52 -23.58 1.00
CA SER A 538 35.45 -23.69 1.98
C SER A 538 36.00 -23.42 3.38
N GLY A 539 36.15 -22.15 3.73
CA GLY A 539 36.03 -21.73 5.13
C GLY A 539 34.60 -21.97 5.62
N ARG A 540 34.41 -22.34 6.89
CA ARG A 540 33.06 -22.36 7.51
C ARG A 540 32.50 -20.94 7.48
N SER A 541 31.66 -20.66 6.49
CA SER A 541 30.88 -19.44 6.44
C SER A 541 29.79 -19.50 7.54
N PRO A 542 29.60 -18.45 8.36
CA PRO A 542 28.48 -18.37 9.30
C PRO A 542 27.12 -18.59 8.63
N TRP A 543 27.05 -18.35 7.32
CA TRP A 543 25.85 -18.46 6.50
C TRP A 543 25.44 -19.90 6.15
N ASN A 544 26.27 -20.91 6.47
CA ASN A 544 25.98 -22.33 6.22
C ASN A 544 25.39 -23.05 7.46
N ASP A 545 25.14 -22.33 8.55
CA ASP A 545 24.54 -22.86 9.77
C ASP A 545 23.05 -23.21 9.53
N PRO A 546 22.56 -24.42 9.88
CA PRO A 546 21.13 -24.73 9.86
C PRO A 546 20.27 -23.71 10.62
N ASP A 547 20.78 -23.17 11.73
CA ASP A 547 20.07 -22.17 12.53
C ASP A 547 19.86 -20.86 11.75
N HIS A 548 20.80 -20.52 10.85
CA HIS A 548 20.68 -19.35 9.98
C HIS A 548 19.45 -19.44 9.05
N PHE A 549 19.15 -20.63 8.52
CA PHE A 549 17.98 -20.84 7.66
C PHE A 549 16.68 -20.82 8.46
N ILE A 550 16.66 -21.41 9.65
CA ILE A 550 15.51 -21.40 10.56
C ILE A 550 15.16 -19.96 10.96
N GLN A 551 16.17 -19.15 11.29
CA GLN A 551 16.00 -17.73 11.61
C GLN A 551 15.40 -16.96 10.42
N ARG A 552 15.94 -17.13 9.20
CA ARG A 552 15.39 -16.48 8.00
C ARG A 552 13.93 -16.85 7.74
N GLN A 553 13.57 -18.12 7.97
CA GLN A 553 12.18 -18.56 7.86
C GLN A 553 11.28 -17.90 8.93
N SER A 554 11.75 -17.80 10.17
CA SER A 554 11.03 -17.12 11.25
C SER A 554 10.82 -15.62 10.97
N CYS A 555 11.87 -14.93 10.50
CA CYS A 555 11.79 -13.55 10.06
C CYS A 555 10.75 -13.36 8.95
N LEU A 556 10.77 -14.21 7.93
CA LEU A 556 9.86 -14.13 6.78
C LEU A 556 8.39 -14.20 7.23
N ASN A 557 8.04 -15.13 8.12
CA ASN A 557 6.68 -15.25 8.64
C ASN A 557 6.28 -14.05 9.51
N THR A 558 7.20 -13.55 10.34
CA THR A 558 6.98 -12.34 11.14
C THR A 558 6.72 -11.13 10.25
N PHE A 559 7.52 -10.96 9.20
CA PHE A 559 7.40 -9.84 8.28
C PHE A 559 6.11 -9.94 7.46
N ALA A 560 5.77 -11.13 6.93
CA ALA A 560 4.52 -11.36 6.22
C ALA A 560 3.30 -10.98 7.08
N ALA A 561 3.27 -11.39 8.35
CA ALA A 561 2.18 -11.05 9.26
C ALA A 561 2.01 -9.53 9.50
N VAL A 562 3.09 -8.75 9.43
CA VAL A 562 3.04 -7.29 9.60
C VAL A 562 2.66 -6.58 8.31
N PHE A 563 3.22 -6.99 7.17
CA PHE A 563 2.93 -6.36 5.87
C PHE A 563 1.54 -6.70 5.34
N GLY A 564 0.96 -7.83 5.77
CA GLY A 564 -0.32 -8.35 5.28
C GLY A 564 -0.12 -9.14 4.01
#